data_AF-A0A3E2GUF3-F1
#
_entry.id   AF-A0A3E2GUF3-F1
#
_cell.length_a   1.000
_cell.length_b   1.000
_cell.length_c   1.000
_cell.angle_alpha   90.00
_cell.angle_beta   90.00
_cell.angle_gamma   90.00
#
_symmetry.space_group_name_H-M   'P 1'
#
loop_
_entity.id
_entity.type
_entity.pdbx_description
1 polymer ?
#
loop_
_entity_poly.entity_id
_entity_poly.type
_entity_poly.pdbx_seq_one_letter_code
_entity_poly.pdbx_strand_id
1 'polypeptide(L)'
;MAQTGDKTQECGRRSSQNLHDNDGKTKDYQKEALDTGMSDNYRLFEKVWASSTEDNNLTLYGFRRFKTTHLLNLRLLEEEIDRLDHQIYQAGLKLGIALTPTDRLGLKHCKKDEWSLRPEEIIDEKLIQKLRDLLRQYDDGLASFAKIMAMETCSMLDDERQTNLRTDLSLYEIYNTRLVRVDLGPRTFQDPFHRRLHKYLRWFRYWKLSRQSSTDHEQGPPSPIYRDRSTQKWSYQNTTVIADVMWRVLVALAANVFIVVPLAILSYQSSKRTQLITVSAWIVVFSFLASIFFKASNQATVAVIAAYAAVLSVFISNGPA
;
A
#
# COMPACT_ATOMS: atom_id res chain seq x y z
N MET A 1 -1.43 -98.19 -22.69
CA MET A 1 -0.10 -98.46 -23.28
C MET A 1 0.26 -97.29 -24.19
N ALA A 2 1.42 -96.68 -23.94
CA ALA A 2 2.22 -95.70 -24.71
C ALA A 2 1.55 -95.00 -25.92
N GLN A 3 1.40 -93.67 -26.05
CA GLN A 3 2.25 -92.50 -25.77
C GLN A 3 3.67 -92.54 -26.38
N THR A 4 3.85 -91.89 -27.54
CA THR A 4 4.88 -90.85 -27.74
C THR A 4 4.58 -90.01 -28.98
N GLY A 5 4.72 -88.68 -28.85
CA GLY A 5 4.60 -87.71 -29.93
C GLY A 5 5.18 -86.36 -29.51
N ASP A 6 6.41 -86.10 -29.97
CA ASP A 6 6.90 -84.87 -30.64
C ASP A 6 6.98 -83.48 -29.94
N LYS A 7 8.05 -82.77 -30.35
CA LYS A 7 8.31 -81.30 -30.44
C LYS A 7 9.12 -80.53 -29.38
N THR A 8 10.41 -80.33 -29.72
CA THR A 8 11.14 -79.05 -29.95
C THR A 8 10.58 -77.76 -29.32
N GLN A 9 11.29 -77.09 -28.40
CA GLN A 9 12.37 -76.09 -28.62
C GLN A 9 11.84 -74.64 -28.72
N GLU A 10 11.84 -73.92 -27.59
CA GLU A 10 11.91 -72.45 -27.57
C GLU A 10 12.44 -71.98 -26.20
N CYS A 11 13.71 -71.55 -26.17
CA CYS A 11 14.31 -70.88 -25.01
C CYS A 11 15.25 -69.78 -25.52
N GLY A 12 14.99 -68.55 -25.07
CA GLY A 12 15.95 -67.45 -25.12
C GLY A 12 15.70 -66.38 -26.18
N ARG A 13 15.00 -65.30 -25.80
CA ARG A 13 15.26 -63.88 -26.17
C ARG A 13 14.06 -63.00 -25.80
N ARG A 14 14.06 -62.43 -24.59
CA ARG A 14 13.20 -61.28 -24.24
C ARG A 14 13.76 -60.56 -23.02
N SER A 15 14.91 -59.89 -23.17
CA SER A 15 15.33 -58.86 -22.20
C SER A 15 16.51 -58.05 -22.75
N SER A 16 16.29 -57.16 -23.73
CA SER A 16 17.25 -56.11 -24.14
C SER A 16 16.66 -55.09 -25.14
N GLN A 17 15.37 -54.73 -25.03
CA GLN A 17 14.74 -53.81 -26.01
C GLN A 17 13.97 -52.63 -25.39
N ASN A 18 14.13 -52.36 -24.10
CA ASN A 18 13.41 -51.28 -23.40
C ASN A 18 14.32 -50.18 -22.81
N LEU A 19 15.52 -49.96 -23.37
CA LEU A 19 16.38 -48.86 -22.90
C LEU A 19 16.69 -47.78 -23.93
N HIS A 20 16.25 -47.92 -25.20
CA HIS A 20 16.59 -46.95 -26.25
C HIS A 20 15.44 -46.02 -26.69
N ASP A 21 14.23 -46.17 -26.12
CA ASP A 21 13.02 -45.42 -26.54
C ASP A 21 12.59 -44.29 -25.57
N ASN A 22 13.34 -44.05 -24.49
CA ASN A 22 13.02 -43.00 -23.51
C ASN A 22 13.72 -41.65 -23.75
N ASP A 23 14.69 -41.58 -24.68
CA ASP A 23 15.48 -40.36 -24.94
C ASP A 23 14.81 -39.41 -25.97
N GLY A 24 13.82 -39.91 -26.72
CA GLY A 24 13.01 -39.11 -27.65
C GLY A 24 11.89 -38.34 -26.96
N LYS A 25 11.17 -39.00 -26.03
CA LYS A 25 10.04 -38.37 -25.31
C LYS A 25 10.48 -37.22 -24.40
N THR A 26 11.65 -37.31 -23.77
CA THR A 26 12.17 -36.24 -22.90
C THR A 26 12.50 -34.97 -23.67
N LYS A 27 12.95 -35.08 -24.92
CA LYS A 27 13.28 -33.92 -25.78
C LYS A 27 12.02 -33.18 -26.25
N ASP A 28 10.92 -33.88 -26.49
CA ASP A 28 9.64 -33.25 -26.85
C ASP A 28 9.02 -32.50 -25.67
N TYR A 29 9.02 -33.08 -24.46
CA TYR A 29 8.55 -32.38 -23.25
C TYR A 29 9.40 -31.16 -22.90
N GLN A 30 10.72 -31.23 -23.13
CA GLN A 30 11.63 -30.13 -22.84
C GLN A 30 11.49 -29.00 -23.88
N LYS A 31 11.17 -29.33 -25.14
CA LYS A 31 10.87 -28.36 -26.20
C LYS A 31 9.52 -27.67 -25.99
N GLU A 32 8.49 -28.40 -25.58
CA GLU A 32 7.16 -27.86 -25.27
C GLU A 32 7.17 -27.01 -23.99
N ALA A 33 7.94 -27.38 -22.96
CA ALA A 33 8.13 -26.56 -21.77
C ALA A 33 8.92 -25.27 -22.05
N LEU A 34 9.91 -25.31 -22.96
CA LEU A 34 10.67 -24.13 -23.38
C LEU A 34 9.81 -23.17 -24.21
N ASP A 35 8.97 -23.71 -25.10
CA ASP A 35 8.06 -22.92 -25.95
C ASP A 35 6.92 -22.28 -25.12
N THR A 36 6.40 -23.01 -24.12
CA THR A 36 5.42 -22.50 -23.16
C THR A 36 6.01 -21.39 -22.29
N GLY A 37 7.23 -21.57 -21.76
CA GLY A 37 7.91 -20.55 -20.95
C GLY A 37 8.31 -19.29 -21.74
N MET A 38 8.63 -19.44 -23.03
CA MET A 38 8.93 -18.32 -23.92
C MET A 38 7.67 -17.52 -24.29
N SER A 39 6.54 -18.21 -24.48
CA SER A 39 5.23 -17.58 -24.66
C SER A 39 4.76 -16.80 -23.41
N ASP A 40 4.98 -17.33 -22.20
CA ASP A 40 4.57 -16.67 -20.97
C ASP A 40 5.36 -15.39 -20.68
N ASN A 41 6.68 -15.41 -20.90
CA ASN A 41 7.52 -14.22 -20.78
C ASN A 41 7.14 -13.15 -21.81
N TYR A 42 6.78 -13.56 -23.04
CA TYR A 42 6.29 -12.64 -24.06
C TYR A 42 4.97 -11.99 -23.67
N ARG A 43 4.00 -12.77 -23.17
CA ARG A 43 2.71 -12.26 -22.66
C ARG A 43 2.89 -11.33 -21.47
N LEU A 44 3.82 -11.66 -20.56
CA LEU A 44 4.17 -10.79 -19.45
C LEU A 44 4.77 -9.48 -19.94
N PHE A 45 5.70 -9.55 -20.90
CA PHE A 45 6.31 -8.37 -21.50
C PHE A 45 5.27 -7.50 -22.20
N GLU A 46 4.39 -8.07 -23.01
CA GLU A 46 3.31 -7.34 -23.69
C GLU A 46 2.40 -6.63 -22.69
N LYS A 47 2.02 -7.31 -21.60
CA LYS A 47 1.22 -6.74 -20.51
C LYS A 47 1.93 -5.58 -19.81
N VAL A 48 3.22 -5.75 -19.49
CA VAL A 48 4.03 -4.72 -18.82
C VAL A 48 4.27 -3.54 -19.76
N TRP A 49 4.58 -3.80 -21.03
CA TRP A 49 4.78 -2.80 -22.07
C TRP A 49 3.51 -1.95 -22.24
N ALA A 50 2.36 -2.59 -22.42
CA ALA A 50 1.08 -1.88 -22.57
C ALA A 50 0.76 -0.99 -21.36
N SER A 51 1.07 -1.43 -20.14
CA SER A 51 0.91 -0.60 -18.93
C SER A 51 1.93 0.55 -18.82
N SER A 52 3.11 0.39 -19.42
CA SER A 52 4.20 1.38 -19.38
C SER A 52 4.09 2.45 -20.46
N THR A 53 3.35 2.18 -21.54
CA THR A 53 3.13 3.13 -22.65
C THR A 53 1.75 3.78 -22.61
N GLU A 54 1.03 3.67 -21.50
CA GLU A 54 -0.34 4.20 -21.40
C GLU A 54 -0.35 5.68 -21.01
N ASP A 55 -1.16 6.48 -21.69
CA ASP A 55 -1.31 7.93 -21.45
C ASP A 55 -2.01 8.28 -20.13
N ASN A 56 -2.40 7.29 -19.32
CA ASN A 56 -3.04 7.53 -18.05
C ASN A 56 -1.98 7.64 -16.95
N ASN A 57 -1.87 8.84 -16.37
CA ASN A 57 -0.93 9.12 -15.27
C ASN A 57 -1.04 8.12 -14.11
N LEU A 58 -2.22 7.52 -13.88
CA LEU A 58 -2.37 6.57 -12.79
C LEU A 58 -1.76 5.20 -13.08
N THR A 59 -1.91 4.72 -14.31
CA THR A 59 -1.36 3.41 -14.72
C THR A 59 0.15 3.53 -14.93
N LEU A 60 0.59 4.68 -15.44
CA LEU A 60 1.99 4.99 -15.71
C LEU A 60 2.84 5.14 -14.44
N TYR A 61 2.32 5.83 -13.41
CA TYR A 61 3.07 6.13 -12.18
C TYR A 61 2.63 5.33 -10.95
N GLY A 62 1.68 4.41 -11.12
CA GLY A 62 1.07 3.61 -10.04
C GLY A 62 1.71 2.23 -9.90
N PHE A 63 2.53 2.03 -8.87
CA PHE A 63 3.19 0.75 -8.61
C PHE A 63 2.62 0.06 -7.37
N ARG A 64 2.52 -1.28 -7.38
CA ARG A 64 2.04 -2.02 -6.20
C ARG A 64 2.98 -1.81 -5.01
N ARG A 65 2.41 -1.48 -3.84
CA ARG A 65 3.17 -1.39 -2.59
C ARG A 65 3.43 -2.78 -2.01
N PHE A 66 4.66 -3.26 -2.06
CA PHE A 66 5.08 -4.52 -1.46
C PHE A 66 5.50 -4.37 0.00
N LYS A 67 4.61 -3.86 0.86
CA LYS A 67 4.93 -3.55 2.27
C LYS A 67 5.48 -4.78 3.01
N THR A 68 4.84 -5.92 2.85
CA THR A 68 5.21 -7.16 3.54
C THR A 68 6.57 -7.67 3.07
N THR A 69 6.82 -7.68 1.76
CA THR A 69 8.09 -8.12 1.19
C THR A 69 9.25 -7.22 1.60
N HIS A 70 9.08 -5.90 1.60
CA HIS A 70 10.12 -4.98 2.08
C HIS A 70 10.42 -5.18 3.57
N LEU A 71 9.39 -5.34 4.41
CA LEU A 71 9.57 -5.61 5.83
C LEU A 71 10.24 -6.96 6.06
N LEU A 72 9.87 -7.99 5.29
CA LEU A 72 10.50 -9.30 5.36
C LEU A 72 11.98 -9.20 5.03
N ASN A 73 12.34 -8.50 3.95
CA ASN A 73 13.73 -8.27 3.59
C ASN A 73 14.53 -7.56 4.71
N LEU A 74 13.95 -6.53 5.33
CA LEU A 74 14.57 -5.84 6.46
C LEU A 74 14.74 -6.75 7.68
N ARG A 75 13.78 -7.62 7.97
CA ARG A 75 13.88 -8.60 9.06
C ARG A 75 14.95 -9.67 8.79
N LEU A 76 15.10 -10.09 7.53
CA LEU A 76 16.16 -11.02 7.14
C LEU A 76 17.55 -10.39 7.30
N LEU A 77 17.70 -9.11 6.93
CA LEU A 77 18.95 -8.37 7.16
C LEU A 77 19.24 -8.19 8.65
N GLU A 78 18.22 -7.87 9.46
CA GLU A 78 18.34 -7.75 10.92
C GLU A 78 18.83 -9.05 11.57
N GLU A 79 18.26 -10.20 11.19
CA GLU A 79 18.69 -11.52 11.66
C GLU A 79 20.15 -11.83 11.25
N GLU A 80 20.56 -11.46 10.03
CA GLU A 80 21.94 -11.69 9.59
C GLU A 80 22.94 -10.80 10.34
N ILE A 81 22.57 -9.54 10.60
CA ILE A 81 23.35 -8.61 11.42
C ILE A 81 23.44 -9.13 12.86
N ASP A 82 22.34 -9.57 13.45
CA ASP A 82 22.29 -10.12 14.82
C ASP A 82 23.22 -11.33 15.00
N ARG A 83 23.26 -12.23 14.01
CA ARG A 83 24.20 -13.36 14.01
C ARG A 83 25.66 -12.93 13.98
N LEU A 84 26.00 -11.93 13.16
CA LEU A 84 27.36 -11.40 13.11
C LEU A 84 27.72 -10.65 14.40
N ASP A 85 26.79 -9.87 14.94
CA ASP A 85 26.96 -9.16 16.21
C ASP A 85 27.22 -10.15 17.35
N HIS A 86 26.44 -11.23 17.45
CA HIS A 86 26.66 -12.30 18.43
C HIS A 86 28.04 -12.96 18.27
N GLN A 87 28.49 -13.22 17.03
CA GLN A 87 29.81 -13.80 16.78
C GLN A 87 30.95 -12.87 17.22
N ILE A 88 30.86 -11.58 16.85
CA ILE A 88 31.82 -10.55 17.26
C ILE A 88 31.85 -10.44 18.77
N TYR A 89 30.68 -10.46 19.40
CA TYR A 89 30.53 -10.37 20.84
C TYR A 89 31.17 -11.56 21.56
N GLN A 90 30.89 -12.80 21.13
CA GLN A 90 31.51 -14.00 21.68
C GLN A 90 33.04 -13.99 21.50
N ALA A 91 33.54 -13.47 20.37
CA ALA A 91 34.97 -13.29 20.16
C ALA A 91 35.58 -12.27 21.15
N GLY A 92 34.90 -11.14 21.39
CA GLY A 92 35.31 -10.14 22.37
C GLY A 92 35.37 -10.67 23.80
N LEU A 93 34.35 -11.45 24.21
CA LEU A 93 34.33 -12.13 25.51
C LEU A 93 35.49 -13.12 25.69
N LYS A 94 35.89 -13.81 24.62
CA LYS A 94 37.02 -14.75 24.64
C LYS A 94 38.37 -14.07 24.77
N LEU A 95 38.53 -12.89 24.17
CA LEU A 95 39.75 -12.08 24.29
C LEU A 95 39.95 -11.48 25.68
N GLY A 96 38.98 -11.64 26.60
CA GLY A 96 39.08 -11.13 27.96
C GLY A 96 39.03 -9.59 28.03
N ILE A 97 38.54 -8.95 26.97
CA ILE A 97 38.37 -7.50 26.93
C ILE A 97 37.30 -7.15 27.97
N ALA A 98 37.70 -6.39 29.01
CA ALA A 98 36.78 -6.00 30.07
C ALA A 98 35.63 -5.17 29.49
N LEU A 99 34.40 -5.64 29.69
CA LEU A 99 33.20 -4.89 29.32
C LEU A 99 33.16 -3.56 30.08
N THR A 100 32.83 -2.49 29.37
CA THR A 100 32.59 -1.18 29.96
C THR A 100 31.54 -1.32 31.08
N PRO A 101 31.73 -0.69 32.26
CA PRO A 101 30.82 -0.86 33.39
C PRO A 101 29.38 -0.43 33.07
N THR A 102 29.21 0.52 32.16
CA THR A 102 27.95 0.97 31.56
C THR A 102 27.54 0.06 30.41
N ASP A 103 27.03 -1.11 30.75
CA ASP A 103 26.45 -2.06 29.80
C ASP A 103 25.08 -1.56 29.31
N ARG A 104 25.11 -0.69 28.30
CA ARG A 104 23.90 -0.15 27.66
C ARG A 104 23.18 -1.16 26.77
N LEU A 105 23.88 -2.23 26.39
CA LEU A 105 23.40 -3.23 25.45
C LEU A 105 22.88 -4.49 26.17
N GLY A 106 22.99 -4.57 27.50
CA GLY A 106 22.53 -5.71 28.31
C GLY A 106 23.40 -6.97 28.15
N LEU A 107 24.61 -6.79 27.64
CA LEU A 107 25.57 -7.82 27.24
C LEU A 107 26.12 -8.65 28.41
N LYS A 108 26.09 -8.12 29.64
CA LYS A 108 26.52 -8.83 30.86
C LYS A 108 25.73 -10.12 31.13
N HIS A 109 24.57 -10.29 30.51
CA HIS A 109 23.73 -11.48 30.67
C HIS A 109 23.95 -12.57 29.61
N CYS A 110 24.73 -12.29 28.56
CA CYS A 110 25.01 -13.27 27.52
C CYS A 110 25.86 -14.41 28.07
N LYS A 111 25.39 -15.65 27.89
CA LYS A 111 26.17 -16.84 28.23
C LYS A 111 27.31 -17.01 27.23
N LYS A 112 28.48 -17.43 27.72
CA LYS A 112 29.62 -17.78 26.88
C LYS A 112 29.30 -19.10 26.18
N ASP A 113 29.31 -19.09 24.85
CA ASP A 113 29.03 -20.29 24.08
C ASP A 113 30.28 -21.17 23.99
N GLU A 114 30.13 -22.43 24.39
CA GLU A 114 31.21 -23.43 24.47
C GLU A 114 31.81 -23.77 23.09
N TRP A 115 31.03 -23.56 22.02
CA TRP A 115 31.35 -23.97 20.64
C TRP A 115 31.82 -22.83 19.71
N SER A 116 32.08 -21.64 20.23
CA SER A 116 32.50 -20.52 19.38
C SER A 116 33.92 -20.77 18.80
N LEU A 117 34.20 -20.24 17.61
CA LEU A 117 35.50 -20.34 16.93
C LEU A 117 36.59 -19.49 17.64
N ARG A 118 37.85 -19.60 17.20
CA ARG A 118 38.95 -18.78 17.74
C ARG A 118 38.78 -17.32 17.29
N PRO A 119 39.03 -16.31 18.14
CA PRO A 119 38.84 -14.90 17.78
C PRO A 119 39.60 -14.47 16.52
N GLU A 120 40.79 -15.03 16.28
CA GLU A 120 41.62 -14.72 15.12
C GLU A 120 41.04 -15.28 13.80
N GLU A 121 40.18 -16.30 13.88
CA GLU A 121 39.45 -16.86 12.73
C GLU A 121 38.10 -16.15 12.50
N ILE A 122 37.55 -15.54 13.55
CA ILE A 122 36.24 -14.85 13.50
C ILE A 122 36.40 -13.42 13.00
N ILE A 123 37.37 -12.66 13.53
CA ILE A 123 37.55 -11.25 13.20
C ILE A 123 38.47 -11.14 11.96
N ASP A 124 38.03 -11.73 10.86
CA ASP A 124 38.63 -11.54 9.55
C ASP A 124 38.17 -10.21 8.95
N GLU A 125 39.00 -9.59 8.11
CA GLU A 125 38.67 -8.37 7.37
C GLU A 125 37.38 -8.56 6.57
N LYS A 126 37.15 -9.76 6.04
CA LYS A 126 35.94 -10.14 5.31
C LYS A 126 34.68 -10.04 6.16
N LEU A 127 34.73 -10.43 7.44
CA LEU A 127 33.57 -10.34 8.34
C LEU A 127 33.24 -8.87 8.61
N ILE A 128 34.27 -8.05 8.86
CA ILE A 128 34.11 -6.60 9.07
C ILE A 128 33.52 -5.92 7.82
N GLN A 129 34.02 -6.25 6.63
CA GLN A 129 33.47 -5.73 5.37
C GLN A 129 32.02 -6.18 5.18
N LYS A 130 31.73 -7.46 5.40
CA LYS A 130 30.36 -8.00 5.32
C LYS A 130 29.40 -7.28 6.29
N LEU A 131 29.81 -7.06 7.53
CA LEU A 131 28.98 -6.35 8.51
C LEU A 131 28.70 -4.91 8.06
N ARG A 132 29.72 -4.19 7.57
CA ARG A 132 29.55 -2.82 7.05
C ARG A 132 28.58 -2.79 5.87
N ASP A 133 28.68 -3.75 4.96
CA ASP A 133 27.79 -3.85 3.81
C ASP A 133 26.35 -4.18 4.22
N LEU A 134 26.17 -5.08 5.17
CA LEU A 134 24.84 -5.42 5.70
C LEU A 134 24.19 -4.26 6.43
N LEU A 135 24.94 -3.55 7.30
CA LEU A 135 24.45 -2.36 7.99
C LEU A 135 24.06 -1.27 6.99
N ARG A 136 24.89 -1.04 5.96
CA ARG A 136 24.57 -0.09 4.89
C ARG A 136 23.30 -0.50 4.14
N GLN A 137 23.16 -1.77 3.76
CA GLN A 137 21.96 -2.28 3.10
C GLN A 137 20.71 -2.15 3.98
N TYR A 138 20.85 -2.36 5.29
CA TYR A 138 19.77 -2.20 6.24
C TYR A 138 19.35 -0.73 6.36
N ASP A 139 20.30 0.19 6.55
CA ASP A 139 20.03 1.62 6.67
C ASP A 139 19.44 2.22 5.39
N ASP A 140 20.05 1.90 4.24
CA ASP A 140 19.56 2.30 2.91
C ASP A 140 18.16 1.71 2.66
N GLY A 141 17.95 0.46 3.06
CA GLY A 141 16.67 -0.23 2.99
C GLY A 141 15.61 0.42 3.86
N LEU A 142 15.95 0.81 5.10
CA LEU A 142 15.05 1.45 6.05
C LEU A 142 14.67 2.86 5.59
N ALA A 143 15.64 3.64 5.12
CA ALA A 143 15.40 4.97 4.55
C ALA A 143 14.53 4.90 3.29
N SER A 144 14.84 3.96 2.40
CA SER A 144 14.04 3.69 1.19
C SER A 144 12.63 3.26 1.54
N PHE A 145 12.48 2.37 2.53
CA PHE A 145 11.18 1.94 3.02
C PHE A 145 10.40 3.11 3.61
N ALA A 146 11.00 3.94 4.48
CA ALA A 146 10.35 5.12 5.04
C ALA A 146 9.88 6.08 3.93
N LYS A 147 10.73 6.31 2.91
CA LYS A 147 10.41 7.15 1.75
C LYS A 147 9.23 6.59 0.95
N ILE A 148 9.29 5.31 0.57
CA ILE A 148 8.18 4.61 -0.14
C ILE A 148 6.90 4.65 0.71
N MET A 149 7.05 4.52 2.03
CA MET A 149 5.90 4.49 2.93
C MET A 149 5.25 5.87 3.10
N ALA A 150 6.03 6.95 2.96
CA ALA A 150 5.59 8.34 2.98
C ALA A 150 4.93 8.80 1.68
N MET A 151 5.17 8.12 0.55
CA MET A 151 4.54 8.44 -0.73
C MET A 151 3.00 8.32 -0.70
N GLU A 152 2.35 9.06 -1.59
CA GLU A 152 0.91 8.99 -1.78
C GLU A 152 0.48 7.62 -2.33
N THR A 153 -0.75 7.21 -1.98
CA THR A 153 -1.26 5.91 -2.40
C THR A 153 -2.68 5.98 -2.95
N CYS A 154 -2.90 5.33 -4.08
CA CYS A 154 -4.22 5.09 -4.68
C CYS A 154 -4.68 3.66 -4.39
N SER A 155 -5.98 3.37 -4.57
CA SER A 155 -6.41 1.97 -4.66
C SER A 155 -6.07 1.45 -6.03
N MET A 156 -5.84 0.15 -6.12
CA MET A 156 -5.91 -0.50 -7.41
C MET A 156 -7.32 -0.41 -8.02
N LEU A 157 -8.37 -0.48 -7.20
CA LEU A 157 -9.76 -0.25 -7.62
C LEU A 157 -10.03 1.14 -8.27
N ASP A 158 -9.14 2.11 -8.06
CA ASP A 158 -9.29 3.42 -8.70
C ASP A 158 -8.75 3.40 -10.15
N ASP A 159 -8.10 2.32 -10.55
CA ASP A 159 -7.48 2.08 -11.86
C ASP A 159 -8.18 0.94 -12.63
N GLU A 160 -9.22 1.27 -13.38
CA GLU A 160 -9.99 0.29 -14.17
C GLU A 160 -9.10 -0.49 -15.16
N ARG A 161 -8.01 0.10 -15.67
CA ARG A 161 -7.11 -0.54 -16.63
C ARG A 161 -6.22 -1.56 -15.93
N GLN A 162 -5.56 -1.17 -14.83
CA GLN A 162 -4.77 -2.13 -14.06
C GLN A 162 -5.62 -3.25 -13.43
N THR A 163 -6.88 -2.98 -13.06
CA THR A 163 -7.78 -4.05 -12.59
C THR A 163 -8.12 -5.02 -13.71
N ASN A 164 -8.44 -4.53 -14.91
CA ASN A 164 -8.81 -5.40 -16.02
C ASN A 164 -7.63 -6.25 -16.53
N LEU A 165 -6.40 -5.73 -16.39
CA LEU A 165 -5.20 -6.49 -16.72
C LEU A 165 -4.91 -7.61 -15.70
N ARG A 166 -5.47 -7.57 -14.49
CA ARG A 166 -5.24 -8.57 -13.44
C ARG A 166 -6.47 -9.46 -13.24
N THR A 167 -6.45 -10.61 -13.90
CA THR A 167 -7.41 -11.70 -13.70
C THR A 167 -7.07 -12.57 -12.50
N ASP A 168 -5.89 -12.39 -11.90
CA ASP A 168 -5.33 -13.20 -10.83
C ASP A 168 -5.77 -12.79 -9.42
N LEU A 169 -6.37 -11.60 -9.26
CA LEU A 169 -6.79 -11.08 -7.96
C LEU A 169 -8.31 -11.08 -7.83
N SER A 170 -8.79 -11.46 -6.64
CA SER A 170 -10.19 -11.27 -6.26
C SER A 170 -10.54 -9.78 -6.09
N LEU A 171 -11.83 -9.43 -6.22
CA LEU A 171 -12.32 -8.05 -6.04
C LEU A 171 -11.96 -7.51 -4.63
N TYR A 172 -11.98 -8.37 -3.62
CA TYR A 172 -11.55 -8.04 -2.27
C TYR A 172 -10.05 -7.68 -2.19
N GLU A 173 -9.19 -8.44 -2.88
CA GLU A 173 -7.76 -8.13 -2.97
C GLU A 173 -7.49 -6.86 -3.76
N ILE A 174 -8.22 -6.63 -4.86
CA ILE A 174 -8.15 -5.38 -5.65
C ILE A 174 -8.55 -4.16 -4.80
N TYR A 175 -9.57 -4.29 -3.94
CA TYR A 175 -9.99 -3.21 -3.04
C TYR A 175 -8.91 -2.88 -1.99
N ASN A 176 -8.27 -3.92 -1.44
CA ASN A 176 -7.26 -3.76 -0.39
C ASN A 176 -5.87 -3.38 -0.91
N THR A 177 -5.56 -3.71 -2.16
CA THR A 177 -4.27 -3.39 -2.76
C THR A 177 -4.12 -1.89 -2.97
N ARG A 178 -2.99 -1.38 -2.48
CA ARG A 178 -2.61 0.02 -2.61
C ARG A 178 -1.48 0.17 -3.60
N LEU A 179 -1.64 1.11 -4.51
CA LEU A 179 -0.62 1.54 -5.45
C LEU A 179 0.09 2.75 -4.86
N VAL A 180 1.42 2.80 -4.95
CA VAL A 180 2.26 3.95 -4.67
C VAL A 180 2.34 4.81 -5.91
N ARG A 181 2.17 6.12 -5.75
CA ARG A 181 2.31 7.10 -6.83
C ARG A 181 3.68 7.75 -6.78
N VAL A 182 4.44 7.60 -7.86
CA VAL A 182 5.82 8.08 -7.96
C VAL A 182 5.90 9.54 -8.45
N ASP A 183 4.86 10.00 -9.15
CA ASP A 183 4.71 11.37 -9.63
C ASP A 183 4.42 12.39 -8.51
N LEU A 184 3.93 11.92 -7.38
CA LEU A 184 3.51 12.75 -6.26
C LEU A 184 4.59 12.77 -5.16
N GLY A 185 4.85 13.96 -4.62
CA GLY A 185 5.81 14.14 -3.53
C GLY A 185 5.43 13.35 -2.26
N PRO A 186 6.38 13.19 -1.31
CA PRO A 186 6.08 12.60 -0.01
C PRO A 186 4.93 13.37 0.65
N ARG A 187 4.01 12.67 1.32
CA ARG A 187 2.80 13.24 1.93
C ARG A 187 3.14 14.41 2.87
N THR A 188 3.12 15.63 2.35
CA THR A 188 3.14 16.85 3.15
C THR A 188 1.71 17.13 3.57
N PHE A 189 1.32 16.59 4.73
CA PHE A 189 0.11 16.97 5.47
C PHE A 189 -1.22 16.83 4.69
N GLN A 190 -1.82 15.64 4.76
CA GLN A 190 -3.15 15.38 4.19
C GLN A 190 -4.23 15.56 5.27
N ASP A 191 -5.20 16.43 5.03
CA ASP A 191 -6.27 16.72 5.98
C ASP A 191 -7.03 15.44 6.40
N PRO A 192 -7.32 15.27 7.70
CA PRO A 192 -7.98 14.08 8.22
C PRO A 192 -9.37 13.85 7.58
N PHE A 193 -9.99 14.92 7.07
CA PHE A 193 -11.28 14.86 6.38
C PHE A 193 -11.17 14.41 4.94
N HIS A 194 -10.18 14.88 4.18
CA HIS A 194 -9.91 14.36 2.84
C HIS A 194 -9.73 12.84 2.89
N ARG A 195 -9.01 12.34 3.90
CA ARG A 195 -8.86 10.91 4.15
C ARG A 195 -10.17 10.18 4.45
N ARG A 196 -11.11 10.81 5.16
CA ARG A 196 -12.45 10.22 5.41
C ARG A 196 -13.28 10.20 4.14
N LEU A 197 -13.31 11.30 3.39
CA LEU A 197 -14.06 11.40 2.14
C LEU A 197 -13.60 10.35 1.12
N HIS A 198 -12.28 10.19 0.94
CA HIS A 198 -11.72 9.14 0.07
C HIS A 198 -12.13 7.73 0.50
N LYS A 199 -12.20 7.45 1.81
CA LYS A 199 -12.72 6.17 2.31
C LYS A 199 -14.20 5.98 1.95
N TYR A 200 -15.03 7.00 2.13
CA TYR A 200 -16.45 6.92 1.79
C TYR A 200 -16.68 6.73 0.29
N LEU A 201 -16.01 7.53 -0.55
CA LEU A 201 -16.09 7.41 -2.01
C LEU A 201 -15.65 6.03 -2.49
N ARG A 202 -14.57 5.49 -1.91
CA ARG A 202 -14.09 4.15 -2.24
C ARG A 202 -15.06 3.06 -1.78
N TRP A 203 -15.57 3.15 -0.56
CA TRP A 203 -16.57 2.19 -0.06
C TRP A 203 -17.84 2.22 -0.92
N PHE A 204 -18.28 3.41 -1.34
CA PHE A 204 -19.41 3.56 -2.25
C PHE A 204 -19.16 2.90 -3.62
N ARG A 205 -17.97 3.10 -4.22
CA ARG A 205 -17.58 2.41 -5.46
C ARG A 205 -17.54 0.89 -5.29
N TYR A 206 -16.92 0.40 -4.21
CA TYR A 206 -16.88 -1.02 -3.89
C TYR A 206 -18.29 -1.61 -3.78
N TRP A 207 -19.18 -0.95 -3.05
CA TRP A 207 -20.57 -1.36 -2.89
C TRP A 207 -21.34 -1.37 -4.22
N LYS A 208 -21.09 -0.39 -5.10
CA LYS A 208 -21.68 -0.35 -6.44
C LYS A 208 -21.21 -1.53 -7.30
N LEU A 209 -19.89 -1.80 -7.32
CA LEU A 209 -19.31 -2.90 -8.08
C LEU A 209 -19.75 -4.27 -7.55
N SER A 210 -19.78 -4.45 -6.22
CA SER A 210 -20.23 -5.70 -5.62
C SER A 210 -21.70 -6.02 -5.95
N ARG A 211 -22.55 -4.99 -6.11
CA ARG A 211 -23.94 -5.17 -6.53
C ARG A 211 -24.06 -5.60 -7.99
N GLN A 212 -23.18 -5.10 -8.87
CA GLN A 212 -23.17 -5.50 -10.28
C GLN A 212 -22.74 -6.96 -10.43
N SER A 213 -21.68 -7.39 -9.73
CA SER A 213 -21.22 -8.79 -9.79
C SER A 213 -22.23 -9.81 -9.24
N SER A 214 -23.11 -9.42 -8.31
CA SER A 214 -24.20 -10.30 -7.84
C SER A 214 -25.34 -10.46 -8.84
N THR A 215 -25.47 -9.54 -9.80
CA THR A 215 -26.52 -9.59 -10.83
C THR A 215 -26.10 -10.46 -12.03
N ASP A 216 -24.79 -10.66 -12.23
CA ASP A 216 -24.23 -11.39 -13.37
C ASP A 216 -24.21 -12.93 -13.18
N HIS A 217 -24.71 -13.46 -12.07
CA HIS A 217 -24.75 -14.91 -11.81
C HIS A 217 -25.84 -15.67 -12.58
N GLU A 218 -26.66 -15.01 -13.41
CA GLU A 218 -27.72 -15.66 -14.22
C GLU A 218 -27.54 -15.62 -15.74
N GLN A 219 -26.47 -15.04 -16.30
CA GLN A 219 -26.32 -14.99 -17.77
C GLN A 219 -24.90 -15.26 -18.26
N GLY A 220 -24.58 -16.54 -18.45
CA GLY A 220 -23.64 -17.05 -19.47
C GLY A 220 -22.18 -16.53 -19.43
N PRO A 221 -21.28 -17.12 -20.23
CA PRO A 221 -19.90 -16.64 -20.31
C PRO A 221 -19.89 -15.23 -20.94
N PRO A 222 -19.10 -14.29 -20.40
CA PRO A 222 -19.06 -12.93 -20.91
C PRO A 222 -18.46 -12.96 -22.32
N SER A 223 -19.28 -12.63 -23.31
CA SER A 223 -18.82 -12.30 -24.65
C SER A 223 -17.89 -11.07 -24.56
N PRO A 224 -16.80 -11.02 -25.34
CA PRO A 224 -15.87 -9.89 -25.33
C PRO A 224 -16.57 -8.71 -26.02
N ILE A 225 -17.35 -7.97 -25.25
CA ILE A 225 -17.92 -6.70 -25.71
C ILE A 225 -16.74 -5.75 -25.90
N TYR A 226 -16.43 -5.50 -27.17
CA TYR A 226 -15.70 -4.35 -27.67
C TYR A 226 -16.42 -3.08 -27.18
N ARG A 227 -16.15 -2.66 -25.94
CA ARG A 227 -16.64 -1.39 -25.42
C ARG A 227 -15.79 -0.28 -26.02
N ASP A 228 -16.49 0.55 -26.78
CA ASP A 228 -16.01 1.69 -27.53
C ASP A 228 -15.06 2.60 -26.70
N ARG A 229 -14.03 3.07 -27.39
CA ARG A 229 -12.69 3.41 -26.88
C ARG A 229 -12.53 4.91 -26.58
N SER A 230 -13.60 5.69 -26.45
CA SER A 230 -13.50 7.17 -26.57
C SER A 230 -13.99 8.02 -25.38
N THR A 231 -14.55 7.46 -24.30
CA THR A 231 -15.21 8.28 -23.25
C THR A 231 -14.73 8.12 -21.80
N GLN A 232 -13.64 7.41 -21.51
CA GLN A 232 -13.24 7.12 -20.12
C GLN A 232 -11.84 7.63 -19.71
N LYS A 233 -11.45 8.83 -20.15
CA LYS A 233 -10.28 9.54 -19.57
C LYS A 233 -10.54 10.13 -18.16
N TRP A 234 -11.63 9.72 -17.50
CA TRP A 234 -12.31 10.46 -16.43
C TRP A 234 -12.20 9.90 -15.00
N SER A 235 -11.48 8.79 -14.73
CA SER A 235 -11.75 8.05 -13.48
C SER A 235 -10.96 8.45 -12.23
N TYR A 236 -9.82 9.15 -12.33
CA TYR A 236 -8.99 9.48 -11.13
C TYR A 236 -8.68 10.95 -10.87
N GLN A 237 -8.30 11.74 -11.88
CA GLN A 237 -8.13 13.18 -11.68
C GLN A 237 -9.44 13.80 -11.21
N ASN A 238 -10.57 13.32 -11.73
CA ASN A 238 -11.86 13.80 -11.28
C ASN A 238 -12.18 13.39 -9.85
N THR A 239 -11.80 12.22 -9.31
CA THR A 239 -12.18 11.91 -7.92
C THR A 239 -11.44 12.75 -6.90
N THR A 240 -10.18 13.07 -7.16
CA THR A 240 -9.38 13.98 -6.31
C THR A 240 -9.81 15.44 -6.48
N VAL A 241 -10.03 15.90 -7.72
CA VAL A 241 -10.54 17.26 -8.00
C VAL A 241 -11.99 17.43 -7.52
N ILE A 242 -12.86 16.45 -7.74
CA ILE A 242 -14.24 16.46 -7.24
C ILE A 242 -14.23 16.41 -5.71
N ALA A 243 -13.35 15.62 -5.08
CA ALA A 243 -13.24 15.63 -3.62
C ALA A 243 -12.85 17.01 -3.08
N ASP A 244 -11.89 17.69 -3.72
CA ASP A 244 -11.48 19.04 -3.35
C ASP A 244 -12.58 20.08 -3.62
N VAL A 245 -13.24 20.04 -4.78
CA VAL A 245 -14.36 20.92 -5.12
C VAL A 245 -15.53 20.69 -4.17
N MET A 246 -15.90 19.44 -3.92
CA MET A 246 -16.96 19.07 -2.98
C MET A 246 -16.63 19.57 -1.58
N TRP A 247 -15.37 19.46 -1.15
CA TRP A 247 -14.93 19.98 0.14
C TRP A 247 -15.11 21.49 0.24
N ARG A 248 -14.65 22.24 -0.76
CA ARG A 248 -14.81 23.70 -0.81
C ARG A 248 -16.28 24.11 -0.77
N VAL A 249 -17.14 23.40 -1.51
CA VAL A 249 -18.58 23.63 -1.49
C VAL A 249 -19.18 23.34 -0.12
N LEU A 250 -18.81 22.23 0.52
CA LEU A 250 -19.34 21.83 1.83
C LEU A 250 -18.92 22.80 2.93
N VAL A 251 -17.66 23.27 2.89
CA VAL A 251 -17.15 24.30 3.81
C VAL A 251 -17.86 25.63 3.57
N ALA A 252 -18.06 26.04 2.31
CA ALA A 252 -18.77 27.29 2.00
C ALA A 252 -20.24 27.24 2.45
N LEU A 253 -20.93 26.12 2.23
CA LEU A 253 -22.30 25.91 2.71
C LEU A 253 -22.38 25.93 4.23
N ALA A 254 -21.47 25.23 4.91
CA ALA A 254 -21.41 25.26 6.37
C ALA A 254 -21.17 26.69 6.89
N ALA A 255 -20.20 27.42 6.33
CA ALA A 255 -19.93 28.81 6.72
C ALA A 255 -21.17 29.71 6.54
N ASN A 256 -21.88 29.59 5.42
CA ASN A 256 -23.10 30.35 5.16
C ASN A 256 -24.21 30.01 6.16
N VAL A 257 -24.44 28.73 6.46
CA VAL A 257 -25.44 28.30 7.46
C VAL A 257 -25.08 28.87 8.84
N PHE A 258 -23.80 28.80 9.23
CA PHE A 258 -23.34 29.31 10.51
C PHE A 258 -23.44 30.83 10.63
N ILE A 259 -23.43 31.59 9.53
CA ILE A 259 -23.70 33.04 9.56
C ILE A 259 -25.21 33.32 9.56
N VAL A 260 -25.97 32.69 8.68
CA VAL A 260 -27.39 33.01 8.47
C VAL A 260 -28.27 32.59 9.65
N VAL A 261 -27.99 31.46 10.29
CA VAL A 261 -28.84 30.95 11.39
C VAL A 261 -28.81 31.85 12.63
N PRO A 262 -27.65 32.27 13.17
CA PRO A 262 -27.60 33.24 14.27
C PRO A 262 -28.29 34.55 13.93
N LEU A 263 -28.11 35.05 12.70
CA LEU A 263 -28.75 36.26 12.19
C LEU A 263 -30.28 36.14 12.14
N ALA A 264 -30.80 35.01 11.67
CA ALA A 264 -32.23 34.75 11.66
C ALA A 264 -32.81 34.66 13.08
N ILE A 265 -32.08 34.06 14.03
CA ILE A 265 -32.48 33.98 15.44
C ILE A 265 -32.45 35.37 16.09
N LEU A 266 -31.43 36.18 15.81
CA LEU A 266 -31.31 37.57 16.25
C LEU A 266 -32.50 38.42 15.76
N SER A 267 -32.97 38.20 14.53
CA SER A 267 -34.13 38.89 13.97
C SER A 267 -35.44 38.54 14.68
N TYR A 268 -35.55 37.38 15.33
CA TYR A 268 -36.79 36.92 15.97
C TYR A 268 -36.83 37.24 17.48
N GLN A 269 -35.68 37.39 18.13
CA GLN A 269 -35.60 37.72 19.55
C GLN A 269 -35.48 39.22 19.78
N SER A 270 -36.45 39.80 20.51
CA SER A 270 -36.47 41.22 20.86
C SER A 270 -35.62 41.58 22.10
N SER A 271 -35.18 40.59 22.88
CA SER A 271 -34.44 40.83 24.13
C SER A 271 -32.91 40.85 23.94
N LYS A 272 -32.27 41.98 24.28
CA LYS A 272 -30.80 42.18 24.12
C LYS A 272 -29.96 41.16 24.89
N ARG A 273 -30.43 40.70 26.07
CA ARG A 273 -29.72 39.68 26.86
C ARG A 273 -29.72 38.31 26.17
N THR A 274 -30.85 37.87 25.60
CA THR A 274 -30.92 36.57 24.92
C THR A 274 -30.16 36.59 23.59
N GLN A 275 -30.12 37.73 22.89
CA GLN A 275 -29.30 37.93 21.70
C GLN A 275 -27.81 37.75 21.99
N LEU A 276 -27.27 38.39 23.04
CA LEU A 276 -25.87 38.26 23.45
C LEU A 276 -25.49 36.82 23.81
N ILE A 277 -26.35 36.12 24.57
CA ILE A 277 -26.12 34.72 24.94
C ILE A 277 -26.10 33.82 23.69
N THR A 278 -27.05 34.02 22.77
CA THR A 278 -27.16 33.24 21.54
C THR A 278 -25.92 33.43 20.65
N VAL A 279 -25.48 34.67 20.45
CA VAL A 279 -24.29 34.97 19.63
C VAL A 279 -23.03 34.37 20.24
N SER A 280 -22.84 34.52 21.56
CA SER A 280 -21.71 33.93 22.27
C SER A 280 -21.67 32.40 22.12
N ALA A 281 -22.81 31.73 22.30
CA ALA A 281 -22.91 30.28 22.11
C ALA A 281 -22.56 29.85 20.68
N TRP A 282 -23.06 30.55 19.66
CA TRP A 282 -22.75 30.25 18.26
C TRP A 282 -21.28 30.51 17.90
N ILE A 283 -20.63 31.54 18.47
CA ILE A 283 -19.19 31.77 18.30
C ILE A 283 -18.38 30.63 18.90
N VAL A 284 -18.73 30.14 20.09
CA VAL A 284 -18.05 29.01 20.74
C VAL A 284 -18.19 27.73 19.90
N VAL A 285 -19.40 27.42 19.45
CA VAL A 285 -19.66 26.24 18.60
C VAL A 285 -18.90 26.34 17.28
N PHE A 286 -18.95 27.50 16.62
CA PHE A 286 -18.23 27.74 15.38
C PHE A 286 -16.71 27.62 15.56
N SER A 287 -16.16 28.20 16.63
CA SER A 287 -14.72 28.11 16.95
C SER A 287 -14.27 26.67 17.22
N PHE A 288 -15.10 25.89 17.93
CA PHE A 288 -14.83 24.48 18.16
C PHE A 288 -14.83 23.67 16.86
N LEU A 289 -15.83 23.89 15.99
CA LEU A 289 -15.90 23.25 14.68
C LEU A 289 -14.73 23.68 13.78
N ALA A 290 -14.43 24.98 13.73
CA ALA A 290 -13.31 25.53 12.99
C ALA A 290 -11.98 24.92 13.46
N SER A 291 -11.79 24.70 14.77
CA SER A 291 -10.59 24.03 15.30
C SER A 291 -10.48 22.56 14.88
N ILE A 292 -11.62 21.88 14.70
CA ILE A 292 -11.66 20.49 14.22
C ILE A 292 -11.38 20.41 12.71
N PHE A 293 -11.95 21.33 11.93
CA PHE A 293 -11.88 21.33 10.47
C PHE A 293 -10.59 21.95 9.94
N PHE A 294 -10.18 23.08 10.50
CA PHE A 294 -8.94 23.77 10.19
C PHE A 294 -7.86 23.31 11.15
N LYS A 295 -7.37 22.08 10.95
CA LYS A 295 -6.08 21.64 11.52
C LYS A 295 -4.92 22.25 10.71
N ALA A 296 -5.01 23.55 10.42
CA ALA A 296 -4.05 24.37 9.69
C ALA A 296 -3.60 25.52 10.60
N SER A 297 -2.41 26.07 10.32
CA SER A 297 -1.69 27.13 11.06
C SER A 297 -2.59 27.96 11.99
N ASN A 298 -2.25 27.99 13.29
CA ASN A 298 -2.95 28.74 14.34
C ASN A 298 -3.34 30.17 13.91
N GLN A 299 -2.58 30.79 12.99
CA GLN A 299 -2.84 32.11 12.44
C GLN A 299 -4.11 32.19 11.58
N ALA A 300 -4.38 31.19 10.74
CA ALA A 300 -5.56 31.18 9.87
C ALA A 300 -6.85 31.03 10.70
N THR A 301 -6.82 30.16 11.72
CA THR A 301 -7.96 29.93 12.62
C THR A 301 -8.31 31.20 13.41
N VAL A 302 -7.31 31.93 13.91
CA VAL A 302 -7.52 33.20 14.63
C VAL A 302 -8.15 34.26 13.70
N ALA A 303 -7.66 34.38 12.46
CA ALA A 303 -8.21 35.35 11.50
C ALA A 303 -9.69 35.08 11.17
N VAL A 304 -10.06 33.80 10.96
CA VAL A 304 -11.44 33.40 10.67
C VAL A 304 -12.36 33.67 11.86
N ILE A 305 -11.91 33.36 13.10
CA ILE A 305 -12.69 33.65 14.31
C ILE A 305 -12.89 35.15 14.51
N ALA A 306 -11.83 35.95 14.31
CA ALA A 306 -11.90 37.40 14.45
C ALA A 306 -12.87 38.03 13.43
N ALA A 307 -12.80 37.61 12.17
CA ALA A 307 -13.73 38.07 11.13
C ALA A 307 -15.18 37.70 11.47
N TYR A 308 -15.42 36.46 11.93
CA TYR A 308 -16.75 36.01 12.32
C TYR A 308 -17.31 36.79 13.52
N ALA A 309 -16.49 37.04 14.54
CA ALA A 309 -16.86 37.84 15.70
C ALA A 309 -17.18 39.29 15.32
N ALA A 310 -16.40 39.89 14.42
CA ALA A 310 -16.64 41.26 13.94
C ALA A 310 -17.99 41.38 13.23
N VAL A 311 -18.31 40.43 12.32
CA VAL A 311 -19.60 40.40 11.61
C VAL A 311 -20.76 40.34 12.59
N LEU A 312 -20.73 39.41 13.55
CA LEU A 312 -21.80 39.27 14.54
C LEU A 312 -21.90 40.48 15.48
N SER A 313 -20.78 41.10 15.85
CA SER A 313 -20.76 42.30 16.69
C SER A 313 -21.42 43.50 16.01
N VAL A 314 -21.19 43.68 14.70
CA VAL A 314 -21.83 44.76 13.91
C VAL A 314 -23.35 44.58 13.88
N PHE A 315 -23.83 43.34 13.74
CA PHE A 315 -25.27 43.07 13.74
C PHE A 315 -25.93 43.28 15.10
N ILE A 316 -25.26 42.96 16.20
CA ILE A 316 -25.75 43.30 17.54
C ILE A 316 -25.86 44.82 17.71
N SER A 317 -24.89 45.58 17.21
CA SER A 317 -24.86 47.05 17.34
C SER A 317 -25.93 47.75 16.50
N ASN A 318 -26.35 47.15 15.39
CA ASN A 318 -27.31 47.73 14.44
C ASN A 318 -28.74 47.18 14.58
N GLY A 319 -28.97 46.25 15.52
CA GLY A 319 -30.31 45.73 15.81
C GLY A 319 -31.21 46.82 16.42
N PRO A 320 -32.50 46.91 16.04
CA PRO A 320 -33.41 47.91 16.60
C PRO A 320 -33.52 47.74 18.13
N ALA A 321 -33.46 48.87 18.83
CA ALA A 321 -33.35 48.95 20.28
C ALA A 321 -34.59 48.44 21.03
#